data_AF-A0A9E4TP36-F1
#
_entry.id   AF-A0A9E4TP36-F1
#
_cell.length_a   1.000
_cell.length_b   1.000
_cell.length_c   1.000
_cell.angle_alpha   90.00
_cell.angle_beta   90.00
_cell.angle_gamma   90.00
#
_symmetry.space_group_name_H-M   'P 1'
#
loop_
_entity.id
_entity.type
_entity.pdbx_description
1 polymer ?
#
loop_
_entity_poly.entity_id
_entity_poly.type
_entity_poly.pdbx_seq_one_letter_code
_entity_poly.pdbx_strand_id
1 'polypeptide(L)'
;PGIIYGLMGVAFLLLLGKTRPAIVFTVVGVSIGIVAILGDFTLGEIVNRGRPLASLDNPSPAFPSGHVLGTTVFFGFMGFLAVYYKMKPKVLLPILAVFGTIIILVGPARIHVQDHFPSDVAAGYLLGAIWLLVIIPVFIYVRGTRWMSGWQNQDHPDVVACDGCKVASSIASVVVLDPVQGTATKVYRPPPLVRLLYWMAFQARFPYETNSAALQSGKYRRQIASLLTLHRFGKDLVAPVKTIDCGHGNCRFVTEFIPGEVAENDGPAQRFMGEVSEIFAQAGLSIWQVNPRNPHAHTNLIKSADGDYTIIDLESAVISLFPAPGQFRSSLKSGNLPIFDDIDFPRLRDFTATNQAALTKSIGADGVKALIHATDHAEEAINTWKDAEPRVIGHLIAGTYSLLNVKARFQHLMASLSGADAAAELFLNNGIDRWEKESRIAPAEAAELRTRLASEASRVATKHLGVHLVMSVAIALPIPGMRSLARFLWTLVFWSKFQFGRFGRKRDAGPDGPPNVHTPLVMMLALIPLIGGVAYLASAPMRSKIIVRLMLDQAAWKLPFHLYRRTHIGRWLAPPVRKSPVLNRSQSVPLS
;
A
#
# COMPACT_ATOMS: atom_id res chain seq x y z
N PRO A 1 -3.29 -20.49 23.78
CA PRO A 1 -4.42 -19.56 23.50
C PRO A 1 -4.52 -18.38 24.49
N GLY A 2 -4.62 -18.63 25.81
CA GLY A 2 -4.80 -17.56 26.82
C GLY A 2 -3.71 -16.48 26.83
N ILE A 3 -2.44 -16.88 26.66
CA ILE A 3 -1.30 -15.94 26.54
C ILE A 3 -1.45 -15.03 25.32
N ILE A 4 -1.91 -15.57 24.19
CA ILE A 4 -2.10 -14.78 22.95
C ILE A 4 -3.18 -13.72 23.17
N TYR A 5 -4.33 -14.08 23.75
CA TYR A 5 -5.37 -13.12 24.08
C TYR A 5 -4.95 -12.09 25.14
N GLY A 6 -4.15 -12.52 26.11
CA GLY A 6 -3.52 -11.64 27.10
C GLY A 6 -2.60 -10.60 26.43
N LEU A 7 -1.69 -11.04 25.57
CA LEU A 7 -0.78 -10.16 24.83
C LEU A 7 -1.55 -9.21 23.90
N MET A 8 -2.62 -9.67 23.25
CA MET A 8 -3.50 -8.81 22.44
C MET A 8 -4.19 -7.74 23.29
N GLY A 9 -4.69 -8.09 24.48
CA GLY A 9 -5.31 -7.15 25.41
C GLY A 9 -4.34 -6.10 25.95
N VAL A 10 -3.11 -6.51 26.30
CA VAL A 10 -2.03 -5.59 26.71
C VAL A 10 -1.66 -4.66 25.57
N ALA A 11 -1.42 -5.21 24.38
CA ALA A 11 -1.09 -4.41 23.20
C ALA A 11 -2.19 -3.39 22.88
N PHE A 12 -3.46 -3.81 22.95
CA PHE A 12 -4.59 -2.90 22.77
C PHE A 12 -4.58 -1.76 23.80
N LEU A 13 -4.45 -2.06 25.10
CA LEU A 13 -4.42 -1.04 26.14
C LEU A 13 -3.21 -0.09 26.02
N LEU A 14 -2.04 -0.60 25.63
CA LEU A 14 -0.86 0.22 25.34
C LEU A 14 -1.10 1.14 24.13
N LEU A 15 -1.75 0.63 23.07
CA LEU A 15 -2.13 1.43 21.90
C LEU A 15 -3.16 2.51 22.24
N LEU A 16 -4.00 2.27 23.25
CA LEU A 16 -4.91 3.30 23.78
C LEU A 16 -4.21 4.32 24.70
N GLY A 17 -2.87 4.25 24.86
CA GLY A 17 -2.11 5.08 25.80
C GLY A 17 -2.46 4.79 27.27
N LYS A 18 -3.15 3.68 27.55
CA LYS A 18 -3.60 3.29 28.89
C LYS A 18 -2.55 2.38 29.52
N THR A 19 -1.38 2.94 29.82
CA THR A 19 -0.24 2.20 30.41
C THR A 19 -0.58 1.57 31.77
N ARG A 20 -1.25 2.30 32.68
CA ARG A 20 -1.66 1.75 33.98
C ARG A 20 -2.65 0.57 33.80
N PRO A 21 -3.75 0.71 33.04
CA PRO A 21 -4.61 -0.44 32.74
C PRO A 21 -3.89 -1.61 32.09
N ALA A 22 -2.93 -1.36 31.19
CA ALA A 22 -2.15 -2.41 30.56
C ALA A 22 -1.29 -3.17 31.58
N ILE A 23 -0.60 -2.46 32.49
CA ILE A 23 0.18 -3.08 33.57
C ILE A 23 -0.71 -3.92 34.47
N VAL A 24 -1.85 -3.37 34.91
CA VAL A 24 -2.77 -4.14 35.77
C VAL A 24 -3.36 -5.34 35.03
N PHE A 25 -3.71 -5.20 33.75
CA PHE A 25 -4.17 -6.31 32.92
C PHE A 25 -3.10 -7.41 32.78
N THR A 26 -1.83 -7.05 32.63
CA THR A 26 -0.71 -8.00 32.64
C THR A 26 -0.57 -8.68 34.00
N VAL A 27 -0.59 -7.94 35.10
CA VAL A 27 -0.50 -8.50 36.46
C VAL A 27 -1.65 -9.48 36.72
N VAL A 28 -2.86 -9.13 36.30
CA VAL A 28 -4.04 -10.01 36.37
C VAL A 28 -3.86 -11.24 35.51
N GLY A 29 -3.45 -11.09 34.24
CA GLY A 29 -3.20 -12.22 33.34
C GLY A 29 -2.13 -13.18 33.84
N VAL A 30 -1.04 -12.64 34.41
CA VAL A 30 0.03 -13.42 35.05
C VAL A 30 -0.50 -14.12 36.29
N SER A 31 -1.30 -13.45 37.12
CA SER A 31 -1.93 -14.06 38.31
C SER A 31 -2.87 -15.21 37.93
N ILE A 32 -3.63 -15.08 36.84
CA ILE A 32 -4.47 -16.15 36.29
C ILE A 32 -3.61 -17.33 35.82
N GLY A 33 -2.50 -17.06 35.13
CA GLY A 33 -1.57 -18.11 34.71
C GLY A 33 -0.96 -18.84 35.91
N ILE A 34 -0.52 -18.10 36.92
CA ILE A 34 0.03 -18.63 38.16
C ILE A 34 -1.02 -19.48 38.89
N VAL A 35 -2.26 -19.01 39.03
CA VAL A 35 -3.32 -19.76 39.71
C VAL A 35 -3.79 -20.98 38.93
N ALA A 36 -3.83 -20.93 37.60
CA ALA A 36 -4.14 -22.11 36.80
C ALA A 36 -3.06 -23.19 36.98
N ILE A 37 -1.78 -22.77 36.96
CA ILE A 37 -0.63 -23.64 37.22
C ILE A 37 -0.69 -24.19 38.65
N LEU A 38 -0.85 -23.34 39.66
CA LEU A 38 -0.96 -23.77 41.06
C LEU A 38 -2.20 -24.63 41.29
N GLY A 39 -3.34 -24.35 40.66
CA GLY A 39 -4.56 -25.14 40.79
C GLY A 39 -4.35 -26.57 40.26
N ASP A 40 -3.68 -26.70 39.13
CA ASP A 40 -3.31 -28.00 38.55
C ASP A 40 -2.29 -28.74 39.45
N PHE A 41 -1.30 -28.03 40.00
CA PHE A 41 -0.27 -28.61 40.90
C PHE A 41 -0.70 -28.80 42.36
N THR A 42 -1.78 -28.16 42.82
CA THR A 42 -2.25 -28.26 44.22
C THR A 42 -3.55 -29.04 44.30
N LEU A 43 -4.68 -28.44 43.89
CA LEU A 43 -5.97 -29.10 43.90
C LEU A 43 -6.01 -30.31 42.96
N GLY A 44 -5.32 -30.22 41.82
CA GLY A 44 -5.17 -31.35 40.90
C GLY A 44 -4.42 -32.52 41.52
N GLU A 45 -3.29 -32.29 42.18
CA GLU A 45 -2.53 -33.35 42.86
C GLU A 45 -3.23 -33.87 44.12
N ILE A 46 -3.92 -33.01 44.88
CA ILE A 46 -4.65 -33.40 46.08
C ILE A 46 -5.85 -34.28 45.72
N VAL A 47 -6.61 -33.90 44.69
CA VAL A 47 -7.80 -34.66 44.25
C VAL A 47 -7.38 -35.86 43.38
N ASN A 48 -6.24 -35.76 42.70
CA ASN A 48 -5.62 -36.77 41.83
C ASN A 48 -6.62 -37.53 40.95
N ARG A 49 -7.54 -36.78 40.34
CA ARG A 49 -8.63 -37.38 39.55
C ARG A 49 -8.14 -37.76 38.16
N GLY A 50 -8.26 -39.03 37.80
CA GLY A 50 -8.07 -39.51 36.43
C GLY A 50 -9.07 -38.88 35.45
N ARG A 51 -8.66 -38.71 34.19
CA ARG A 51 -9.49 -38.12 33.13
C ARG A 51 -10.51 -39.12 32.54
N PRO A 52 -11.59 -38.66 31.89
CA PRO A 52 -12.51 -39.54 31.18
C PRO A 52 -11.91 -40.13 29.88
N LEU A 53 -12.67 -41.01 29.22
CA LEU A 53 -12.22 -41.96 28.18
C LEU A 53 -11.36 -41.37 27.05
N ALA A 54 -11.58 -40.11 26.64
CA ALA A 54 -10.86 -39.51 25.51
C ALA A 54 -9.44 -39.01 25.86
N SER A 55 -9.06 -38.96 27.13
CA SER A 55 -7.78 -38.39 27.58
C SER A 55 -7.05 -39.24 28.62
N LEU A 56 -7.28 -40.56 28.63
CA LEU A 56 -6.71 -41.49 29.62
C LEU A 56 -5.17 -41.42 29.70
N ASP A 57 -4.50 -41.15 28.58
CA ASP A 57 -3.03 -41.09 28.49
C ASP A 57 -2.45 -39.74 28.97
N ASN A 58 -3.29 -38.76 29.33
CA ASN A 58 -2.81 -37.47 29.80
C ASN A 58 -2.47 -37.53 31.30
N PRO A 59 -1.19 -37.33 31.69
CA PRO A 59 -0.74 -37.47 33.08
C PRO A 59 -1.24 -36.35 33.99
N SER A 60 -1.83 -35.29 33.46
CA SER A 60 -2.31 -34.15 34.26
C SER A 60 -3.70 -34.43 34.87
N PRO A 61 -3.93 -34.06 36.15
CA PRO A 61 -5.21 -34.22 36.82
C PRO A 61 -6.41 -33.65 36.04
N ALA A 62 -7.58 -34.27 36.21
CA ALA A 62 -8.84 -33.83 35.58
C ALA A 62 -9.53 -32.68 36.34
N PHE A 63 -9.27 -32.55 37.64
CA PHE A 63 -9.95 -31.59 38.51
C PHE A 63 -9.00 -30.47 38.97
N PRO A 64 -9.45 -29.20 39.01
CA PRO A 64 -10.63 -28.64 38.33
C PRO A 64 -10.37 -28.49 36.82
N SER A 65 -11.40 -28.18 36.02
CA SER A 65 -11.15 -27.89 34.60
C SER A 65 -10.48 -26.53 34.40
N GLY A 66 -9.17 -26.53 34.14
CA GLY A 66 -8.39 -25.31 33.86
C GLY A 66 -8.90 -24.49 32.67
N HIS A 67 -9.46 -25.15 31.65
CA HIS A 67 -10.07 -24.46 30.51
C HIS A 67 -11.32 -23.66 30.92
N VAL A 68 -12.17 -24.25 31.77
CA VAL A 68 -13.40 -23.61 32.25
C VAL A 68 -13.04 -22.47 33.19
N LEU A 69 -12.11 -22.70 34.13
CA LEU A 69 -11.61 -21.68 35.05
C LEU A 69 -11.01 -20.50 34.29
N GLY A 70 -10.03 -20.73 33.42
CA GLY A 70 -9.34 -19.67 32.67
C GLY A 70 -10.29 -18.88 31.76
N THR A 71 -11.23 -19.55 31.11
CA THR A 71 -12.26 -18.89 30.27
C THR A 71 -13.17 -18.02 31.11
N THR A 72 -13.66 -18.52 32.26
CA THR A 72 -14.52 -17.78 33.18
C THR A 72 -13.85 -16.51 33.66
N VAL A 73 -12.60 -16.60 34.12
CA VAL A 73 -11.86 -15.44 34.61
C VAL A 73 -11.55 -14.46 33.49
N PHE A 74 -11.03 -14.92 32.35
CA PHE A 74 -10.63 -14.04 31.26
C PHE A 74 -11.80 -13.24 30.69
N PHE A 75 -12.87 -13.93 30.25
CA PHE A 75 -14.02 -13.26 29.64
C PHE A 75 -14.86 -12.51 30.67
N GLY A 76 -14.93 -12.99 31.92
CA GLY A 76 -15.57 -12.26 33.01
C GLY A 76 -14.86 -10.94 33.34
N PHE A 77 -13.53 -10.95 33.39
CA PHE A 77 -12.74 -9.74 33.61
C PHE A 77 -12.80 -8.78 32.42
N MET A 78 -12.78 -9.29 31.19
CA MET A 78 -13.01 -8.47 29.98
C MET A 78 -14.39 -7.82 29.98
N GLY A 79 -15.44 -8.54 30.40
CA GLY A 79 -16.78 -8.00 30.58
C GLY A 79 -16.81 -6.89 31.63
N PHE A 80 -16.16 -7.11 32.78
CA PHE A 80 -15.97 -6.08 33.81
C PHE A 80 -15.29 -4.82 33.23
N LEU A 81 -14.18 -4.96 32.49
CA LEU A 81 -13.49 -3.81 31.90
C LEU A 81 -14.37 -3.04 30.90
N ALA A 82 -15.16 -3.74 30.09
CA ALA A 82 -16.09 -3.11 29.14
C ALA A 82 -17.13 -2.22 29.85
N VAL A 83 -17.67 -2.70 30.97
CA VAL A 83 -18.59 -1.93 31.84
C VAL A 83 -17.85 -0.79 32.54
N TYR A 84 -16.70 -1.10 33.14
CA TYR A 84 -15.90 -0.15 33.93
C TYR A 84 -15.46 1.06 33.11
N TYR A 85 -15.06 0.85 31.85
CA TYR A 85 -14.69 1.93 30.92
C TYR A 85 -15.87 2.60 30.22
N LYS A 86 -17.10 2.34 30.68
CA LYS A 86 -18.33 2.97 30.18
C LYS A 86 -18.46 2.86 28.65
N MET A 87 -18.20 1.66 28.10
CA MET A 87 -18.45 1.43 26.68
C MET A 87 -19.91 1.74 26.33
N LYS A 88 -20.15 2.28 25.13
CA LYS A 88 -21.49 2.64 24.69
C LYS A 88 -22.42 1.42 24.72
N PRO A 89 -23.68 1.53 25.18
CA PRO A 89 -24.61 0.41 25.29
C PRO A 89 -24.76 -0.42 24.00
N LYS A 90 -24.74 0.24 22.83
CA LYS A 90 -24.83 -0.40 21.50
C LYS A 90 -23.68 -1.37 21.20
N VAL A 91 -22.52 -1.19 21.83
CA VAL A 91 -21.34 -2.05 21.69
C VAL A 91 -21.19 -2.96 22.89
N LEU A 92 -21.47 -2.44 24.09
CA LEU A 92 -21.37 -3.15 25.36
C LEU A 92 -22.28 -4.38 25.40
N LEU A 93 -23.57 -4.24 25.06
CA LEU A 93 -24.54 -5.33 25.18
C LEU A 93 -24.19 -6.55 24.30
N PRO A 94 -23.88 -6.39 22.99
CA PRO A 94 -23.41 -7.51 22.17
C PRO A 94 -22.13 -8.17 22.71
N ILE A 95 -21.17 -7.38 23.19
CA ILE A 95 -19.91 -7.91 23.74
C ILE A 95 -20.16 -8.76 24.98
N LEU A 96 -20.98 -8.27 25.92
CA LEU A 96 -21.33 -9.02 27.13
C LEU A 96 -22.09 -10.31 26.80
N ALA A 97 -23.00 -10.28 25.80
CA ALA A 97 -23.71 -11.46 25.34
C ALA A 97 -22.74 -12.51 24.76
N VAL A 98 -21.76 -12.09 23.95
CA VAL A 98 -20.72 -12.99 23.39
C VAL A 98 -19.87 -13.59 24.51
N PHE A 99 -19.38 -12.77 25.45
CA PHE A 99 -18.57 -13.25 26.56
C PHE A 99 -19.33 -14.21 27.47
N GLY A 100 -20.57 -13.88 27.85
CA GLY A 100 -21.43 -14.77 28.64
C GLY A 100 -21.70 -16.09 27.94
N THR A 101 -21.97 -16.06 26.63
CA THR A 101 -22.17 -17.28 25.82
C THR A 101 -20.92 -18.17 25.82
N ILE A 102 -19.72 -17.59 25.63
CA ILE A 102 -18.46 -18.35 25.65
C ILE A 102 -18.24 -19.00 27.03
N ILE A 103 -18.47 -18.24 28.10
CA ILE A 103 -18.36 -18.77 29.47
C ILE A 103 -19.33 -19.92 29.67
N ILE A 104 -20.59 -19.80 29.29
CA ILE A 104 -21.58 -20.88 29.51
C ILE A 104 -21.28 -22.13 28.68
N LEU A 105 -20.83 -21.97 27.44
CA LEU A 105 -20.65 -23.09 26.50
C LEU A 105 -19.32 -23.84 26.65
N VAL A 106 -18.30 -23.26 27.28
CA VAL A 106 -17.00 -23.93 27.43
C VAL A 106 -17.10 -25.20 28.28
N GLY A 107 -17.93 -25.21 29.32
CA GLY A 107 -18.15 -26.37 30.19
C GLY A 107 -18.77 -27.57 29.46
N PRO A 108 -19.95 -27.43 28.84
CA PRO A 108 -20.56 -28.48 28.02
C PRO A 108 -19.62 -29.00 26.93
N ALA A 109 -18.84 -28.13 26.28
CA ALA A 109 -17.86 -28.55 25.28
C ALA A 109 -16.81 -29.50 25.87
N ARG A 110 -16.33 -29.26 27.10
CA ARG A 110 -15.34 -30.12 27.78
C ARG A 110 -15.89 -31.47 28.22
N ILE A 111 -17.17 -31.53 28.55
CA ILE A 111 -17.88 -32.78 28.84
C ILE A 111 -18.09 -33.56 27.54
N HIS A 112 -18.48 -32.89 26.46
CA HIS A 112 -18.77 -33.51 25.17
C HIS A 112 -17.53 -34.18 24.54
N VAL A 113 -16.36 -33.52 24.62
CA VAL A 113 -15.08 -34.12 24.18
C VAL A 113 -14.52 -35.13 25.18
N GLN A 114 -15.23 -35.37 26.30
CA GLN A 114 -14.85 -36.33 27.33
C GLN A 114 -13.48 -36.05 27.99
N ASP A 115 -13.08 -34.78 28.06
CA ASP A 115 -11.84 -34.35 28.73
C ASP A 115 -12.04 -34.20 30.25
N HIS A 116 -13.27 -33.90 30.69
CA HIS A 116 -13.61 -33.55 32.07
C HIS A 116 -14.98 -34.08 32.48
N PHE A 117 -15.12 -34.42 33.76
CA PHE A 117 -16.42 -34.73 34.35
C PHE A 117 -17.22 -33.45 34.64
N PRO A 118 -18.57 -33.51 34.72
CA PRO A 118 -19.40 -32.36 35.05
C PRO A 118 -19.01 -31.65 36.35
N SER A 119 -18.55 -32.39 37.35
CA SER A 119 -18.06 -31.83 38.62
C SER A 119 -16.75 -31.05 38.47
N ASP A 120 -15.86 -31.45 37.56
CA ASP A 120 -14.62 -30.71 37.27
C ASP A 120 -14.93 -29.36 36.60
N VAL A 121 -15.96 -29.35 35.74
CA VAL A 121 -16.49 -28.16 35.09
C VAL A 121 -17.16 -27.23 36.10
N ALA A 122 -18.03 -27.76 36.96
CA ALA A 122 -18.69 -26.97 38.00
C ALA A 122 -17.68 -26.31 38.95
N ALA A 123 -16.65 -27.04 39.38
CA ALA A 123 -15.56 -26.49 40.17
C ALA A 123 -14.77 -25.41 39.40
N GLY A 124 -14.52 -25.62 38.10
CA GLY A 124 -13.88 -24.61 37.25
C GLY A 124 -14.67 -23.29 37.20
N TYR A 125 -16.01 -23.35 37.06
CA TYR A 125 -16.86 -22.16 37.11
C TYR A 125 -16.83 -21.47 38.48
N LEU A 126 -16.98 -22.25 39.55
CA LEU A 126 -17.03 -21.71 40.91
C LEU A 126 -15.70 -21.04 41.30
N LEU A 127 -14.58 -21.71 41.05
CA LEU A 127 -13.25 -21.16 41.32
C LEU A 127 -12.97 -19.93 40.45
N GLY A 128 -13.38 -19.95 39.19
CA GLY A 128 -13.28 -18.78 38.31
C GLY A 128 -14.09 -17.59 38.81
N ALA A 129 -15.31 -17.81 39.30
CA ALA A 129 -16.16 -16.77 39.87
C ALA A 129 -15.58 -16.20 41.18
N ILE A 130 -15.12 -17.06 42.10
CA ILE A 130 -14.44 -16.63 43.33
C ILE A 130 -13.22 -15.78 43.01
N TRP A 131 -12.43 -16.19 42.01
CA TRP A 131 -11.26 -15.42 41.60
C TRP A 131 -11.61 -14.05 41.04
N LEU A 132 -12.70 -13.93 40.28
CA LEU A 132 -13.21 -12.64 39.81
C LEU A 132 -13.58 -11.70 40.97
N LEU A 133 -14.18 -12.25 42.04
CA LEU A 133 -14.51 -11.48 43.25
C LEU A 133 -13.28 -10.95 43.98
N VAL A 134 -12.11 -11.58 43.82
CA VAL A 134 -10.84 -11.09 44.40
C VAL A 134 -10.18 -10.08 43.46
N ILE A 135 -10.10 -10.39 42.17
CA ILE A 135 -9.27 -9.63 41.23
C ILE A 135 -9.88 -8.29 40.84
N ILE A 136 -11.21 -8.18 40.80
CA ILE A 136 -11.90 -6.93 40.48
C ILE A 136 -11.65 -5.86 41.57
N PRO A 137 -11.84 -6.15 42.88
CA PRO A 137 -11.46 -5.23 43.94
C PRO A 137 -9.97 -4.88 43.94
N VAL A 138 -9.08 -5.86 43.74
CA VAL A 138 -7.64 -5.60 43.63
C VAL A 138 -7.35 -4.64 42.46
N PHE A 139 -7.98 -4.85 41.29
CA PHE A 139 -7.87 -3.94 40.16
C PHE A 139 -8.30 -2.51 40.52
N ILE A 140 -9.46 -2.37 41.18
CA ILE A 140 -10.00 -1.06 41.57
C ILE A 140 -9.05 -0.38 42.57
N TYR A 141 -8.57 -1.12 43.57
CA TYR A 141 -7.65 -0.63 44.60
C TYR A 141 -6.30 -0.21 44.01
N VAL A 142 -5.64 -1.10 43.27
CA VAL A 142 -4.32 -0.87 42.66
C VAL A 142 -4.36 0.30 41.68
N ARG A 143 -5.44 0.44 40.89
CA ARG A 143 -5.65 1.61 40.02
C ARG A 143 -5.81 2.92 40.82
N GLY A 144 -6.45 2.86 41.98
CA GLY A 144 -6.65 4.02 42.87
C GLY A 144 -5.39 4.47 43.59
N THR A 145 -4.41 3.57 43.78
CA THR A 145 -3.13 3.94 44.43
C THR A 145 -2.25 4.83 43.55
N ARG A 146 -1.72 5.91 44.13
CA ARG A 146 -0.75 6.82 43.48
C ARG A 146 0.62 6.18 43.24
N TRP A 147 0.87 4.98 43.74
CA TRP A 147 2.17 4.31 43.64
C TRP A 147 2.60 4.06 42.17
N MET A 148 1.65 3.75 41.28
CA MET A 148 1.91 3.66 39.83
C MET A 148 1.82 4.99 39.08
N SER A 149 1.41 6.08 39.73
CA SER A 149 1.43 7.43 39.12
C SER A 149 2.83 8.04 39.08
N GLY A 150 3.76 7.51 39.87
CA GLY A 150 5.17 7.92 39.87
C GLY A 150 5.91 7.65 38.56
N TRP A 151 5.49 6.67 37.75
CA TRP A 151 6.13 6.37 36.47
C TRP A 151 5.82 7.38 35.35
N GLN A 152 4.85 8.27 35.55
CA GLN A 152 4.46 9.30 34.57
C GLN A 152 5.07 10.67 34.89
N ASN A 153 5.61 10.85 36.11
CA ASN A 153 6.12 12.12 36.63
C ASN A 153 7.57 12.05 37.16
N GLN A 154 8.26 10.91 37.05
CA GLN A 154 9.67 10.84 37.42
C GLN A 154 10.54 11.35 36.25
N ASP A 155 11.01 12.58 36.44
CA ASP A 155 12.27 13.14 35.96
C ASP A 155 12.57 12.84 34.48
N HIS A 156 12.05 13.72 33.61
CA HIS A 156 12.56 13.91 32.26
C HIS A 156 13.54 15.09 32.31
N PRO A 157 14.84 14.86 32.58
CA PRO A 157 15.81 15.94 32.84
C PRO A 157 16.00 16.93 31.68
N ASP A 158 15.51 16.61 30.48
CA ASP A 158 15.54 17.43 29.28
C ASP A 158 14.17 18.05 28.90
N VAL A 159 13.11 17.77 29.66
CA VAL A 159 11.81 18.45 29.60
C VAL A 159 11.69 19.29 30.88
N VAL A 160 12.43 20.40 30.93
CA VAL A 160 12.37 21.34 32.05
C VAL A 160 10.99 22.01 32.01
N ALA A 161 10.07 21.56 32.86
CA ALA A 161 8.83 22.30 33.11
C ALA A 161 9.20 23.61 33.83
N CYS A 162 8.76 24.73 33.25
CA CYS A 162 8.88 26.04 33.88
C CYS A 162 8.08 26.11 35.19
N ASP A 163 8.40 27.06 36.07
CA ASP A 163 7.58 27.33 37.26
C ASP A 163 6.15 27.72 36.84
N GLY A 164 5.18 26.85 37.13
CA GLY A 164 3.77 27.02 36.74
C GLY A 164 3.35 26.30 35.44
N CYS A 165 4.27 25.67 34.72
CA CYS A 165 3.95 24.82 33.58
C CYS A 165 3.16 23.57 33.99
N LYS A 166 2.18 23.15 33.17
CA LYS A 166 1.49 21.86 33.33
C LYS A 166 1.99 20.86 32.30
N VAL A 167 2.19 19.62 32.71
CA VAL A 167 2.60 18.54 31.81
C VAL A 167 1.39 17.65 31.47
N ALA A 168 1.11 17.50 30.18
CA ALA A 168 0.13 16.56 29.66
C ALA A 168 0.85 15.45 28.86
N SER A 169 0.31 14.23 28.88
CA SER A 169 0.88 13.10 28.14
C SER A 169 -0.10 12.58 27.10
N SER A 170 0.39 12.34 25.88
CA SER A 170 -0.30 11.64 24.79
C SER A 170 0.36 10.28 24.52
N ILE A 171 -0.20 9.48 23.61
CA ILE A 171 0.27 8.12 23.26
C ILE A 171 1.76 8.13 22.86
N ALA A 172 2.21 9.14 22.11
CA ALA A 172 3.56 9.21 21.57
C ALA A 172 4.32 10.50 21.91
N SER A 173 3.79 11.33 22.81
CA SER A 173 4.42 12.61 23.14
C SER A 173 4.09 13.10 24.55
N VAL A 174 4.95 13.95 25.07
CA VAL A 174 4.72 14.75 26.28
C VAL A 174 4.56 16.20 25.84
N VAL A 175 3.53 16.88 26.37
CA VAL A 175 3.20 18.27 26.05
C VAL A 175 3.41 19.11 27.30
N VAL A 176 4.31 20.09 27.20
CA VAL A 176 4.52 21.10 28.23
C VAL A 176 3.64 22.29 27.89
N LEU A 177 2.65 22.57 28.75
CA LEU A 177 1.74 23.68 28.63
C LEU A 177 2.29 24.84 29.46
N ASP A 178 2.59 25.95 28.80
CA ASP A 178 3.03 27.21 29.40
C ASP A 178 1.96 28.28 29.16
N PRO A 179 1.03 28.49 30.11
CA PRO A 179 0.01 29.52 30.00
C PRO A 179 0.58 30.94 30.03
N VAL A 180 1.78 31.15 30.60
CA VAL A 180 2.39 32.48 30.74
C VAL A 180 2.96 32.93 29.40
N GLN A 181 3.64 32.04 28.68
CA GLN A 181 4.13 32.30 27.33
C GLN A 181 3.06 32.04 26.25
N GLY A 182 1.93 31.45 26.62
CA GLY A 182 0.88 31.04 25.69
C GLY A 182 1.37 29.98 24.70
N THR A 183 2.21 29.04 25.15
CA THR A 183 2.77 27.98 24.29
C THR A 183 2.44 26.58 24.80
N ALA A 184 2.33 25.64 23.86
CA ALA A 184 2.25 24.22 24.14
C ALA A 184 3.37 23.53 23.36
N THR A 185 4.37 23.02 24.07
CA THR A 185 5.55 22.40 23.48
C THR A 185 5.41 20.88 23.51
N LYS A 186 5.28 20.28 22.33
CA LYS A 186 5.14 18.83 22.14
C LYS A 186 6.51 18.21 21.87
N VAL A 187 6.90 17.30 22.76
CA VAL A 187 8.13 16.50 22.66
C VAL A 187 7.75 15.06 22.37
N TYR A 188 8.17 14.53 21.23
CA TYR A 188 7.82 13.18 20.81
C TYR A 188 8.68 12.13 21.52
N ARG A 189 8.03 11.17 22.17
CA ARG A 189 8.63 10.02 22.86
C ARG A 189 7.71 8.82 22.76
N PRO A 190 7.62 8.20 21.58
CA PRO A 190 6.81 7.02 21.39
C PRO A 190 7.25 5.89 22.33
N PRO A 191 6.30 5.18 22.99
CA PRO A 191 6.63 3.99 23.76
C PRO A 191 7.19 2.89 22.86
N PRO A 192 7.87 1.88 23.41
CA PRO A 192 8.51 0.80 22.64
C PRO A 192 7.58 0.13 21.63
N LEU A 193 6.30 -0.07 21.98
CA LEU A 193 5.31 -0.65 21.06
C LEU A 193 5.05 0.24 19.85
N VAL A 194 4.94 1.56 20.02
CA VAL A 194 4.74 2.50 18.92
C VAL A 194 5.99 2.53 18.01
N ARG A 195 7.18 2.53 18.61
CA ARG A 195 8.45 2.42 17.85
C ARG A 195 8.51 1.13 17.03
N LEU A 196 8.12 0.00 17.63
CA LEU A 196 8.07 -1.30 16.94
C LEU A 196 7.07 -1.30 15.79
N LEU A 197 5.85 -0.79 16.00
CA LEU A 197 4.84 -0.70 14.95
C LEU A 197 5.30 0.17 13.79
N TYR A 198 5.91 1.32 14.09
CA TYR A 198 6.46 2.21 13.07
C TYR A 198 7.59 1.53 12.28
N TRP A 199 8.52 0.88 12.98
CA TRP A 199 9.60 0.13 12.35
C TRP A 199 9.09 -1.03 11.49
N MET A 200 8.06 -1.76 11.94
CA MET A 200 7.46 -2.82 11.12
C MET A 200 6.80 -2.26 9.86
N ALA A 201 6.21 -1.06 9.91
CA ALA A 201 5.58 -0.43 8.76
C ALA A 201 6.60 0.15 7.76
N PHE A 202 7.61 0.87 8.25
CA PHE A 202 8.48 1.72 7.42
C PHE A 202 9.97 1.34 7.46
N GLN A 203 10.36 0.41 8.33
CA GLN A 203 11.74 -0.01 8.59
C GLN A 203 12.64 1.18 8.99
N ALA A 204 12.04 2.18 9.64
CA ALA A 204 12.68 3.44 10.02
C ALA A 204 12.43 3.75 11.50
N ARG A 205 13.17 4.73 12.04
CA ARG A 205 12.92 5.31 13.37
C ARG A 205 11.67 6.20 13.32
N PHE A 206 11.02 6.37 14.47
CA PHE A 206 9.84 7.24 14.55
C PHE A 206 10.22 8.68 14.15
N PRO A 207 9.50 9.30 13.22
CA PRO A 207 10.03 10.40 12.41
C PRO A 207 10.04 11.71 13.20
N TYR A 208 9.03 11.92 14.04
CA TYR A 208 8.88 13.15 14.81
C TYR A 208 9.89 13.31 15.96
N GLU A 209 10.71 12.31 16.27
CA GLU A 209 11.79 12.43 17.26
C GLU A 209 12.97 13.23 16.70
N THR A 210 13.34 13.01 15.43
CA THR A 210 14.63 13.50 14.88
C THR A 210 14.54 14.08 13.47
N ASN A 211 13.47 13.83 12.72
CA ASN A 211 13.36 14.23 11.32
C ASN A 211 12.67 15.60 11.22
N SER A 212 13.45 16.66 10.99
CA SER A 212 12.93 18.02 10.84
C SER A 212 11.93 18.13 9.69
N ALA A 213 12.13 17.40 8.57
CA ALA A 213 11.21 17.41 7.44
C ALA A 213 9.83 16.82 7.80
N ALA A 214 9.78 15.83 8.71
CA ALA A 214 8.51 15.31 9.23
C ALA A 214 7.74 16.38 10.05
N LEU A 215 8.45 17.16 10.88
CA LEU A 215 7.84 18.26 11.63
C LEU A 215 7.42 19.41 10.71
N GLN A 216 8.21 19.74 9.69
CA GLN A 216 7.83 20.74 8.68
C GLN A 216 6.59 20.29 7.91
N SER A 217 6.51 19.02 7.51
CA SER A 217 5.30 18.44 6.91
C SER A 217 4.09 18.57 7.85
N GLY A 218 4.27 18.30 9.15
CA GLY A 218 3.23 18.52 10.17
C GLY A 218 2.78 19.98 10.27
N LYS A 219 3.73 20.94 10.24
CA LYS A 219 3.44 22.37 10.24
C LYS A 219 2.58 22.78 9.05
N TYR A 220 3.01 22.45 7.83
CA TYR A 220 2.25 22.82 6.64
C TYR A 220 0.91 22.08 6.56
N ARG A 221 0.82 20.84 7.04
CA ARG A 221 -0.46 20.11 7.17
C ARG A 221 -1.44 20.84 8.08
N ARG A 222 -0.99 21.35 9.23
CA ARG A 222 -1.82 22.17 10.12
C ARG A 222 -2.24 23.48 9.45
N GLN A 223 -1.35 24.15 8.73
CA GLN A 223 -1.69 25.38 7.99
C GLN A 223 -2.75 25.13 6.91
N ILE A 224 -2.62 24.05 6.15
CA ILE A 224 -3.64 23.64 5.17
C ILE A 224 -4.97 23.36 5.89
N ALA A 225 -4.94 22.63 7.00
CA ALA A 225 -6.12 22.34 7.81
C ALA A 225 -6.79 23.62 8.37
N SER A 226 -6.00 24.60 8.85
CA SER A 226 -6.50 25.93 9.28
C SER A 226 -7.27 26.61 8.16
N LEU A 227 -6.69 26.70 6.96
CA LEU A 227 -7.33 27.36 5.81
C LEU A 227 -8.58 26.63 5.34
N LEU A 228 -8.59 25.29 5.38
CA LEU A 228 -9.77 24.48 5.06
C LEU A 228 -10.89 24.64 6.09
N THR A 229 -10.54 24.73 7.38
CA THR A 229 -11.55 24.96 8.44
C THR A 229 -12.10 26.38 8.37
N LEU A 230 -11.26 27.38 8.10
CA LEU A 230 -11.71 28.75 7.85
C LEU A 230 -12.65 28.82 6.65
N HIS A 231 -12.34 28.12 5.56
CA HIS A 231 -13.21 28.02 4.39
C HIS A 231 -14.57 27.39 4.72
N ARG A 232 -14.58 26.27 5.45
CA ARG A 232 -15.79 25.48 5.68
C ARG A 232 -16.68 26.02 6.79
N PHE A 233 -16.08 26.52 7.87
CA PHE A 233 -16.76 26.89 9.11
C PHE A 233 -16.71 28.39 9.42
N GLY A 234 -15.95 29.18 8.64
CA GLY A 234 -15.75 30.61 8.89
C GLY A 234 -14.89 30.91 10.12
N LYS A 235 -14.26 29.89 10.71
CA LYS A 235 -13.36 29.99 11.87
C LYS A 235 -12.14 29.10 11.64
N ASP A 236 -10.97 29.56 12.07
CA ASP A 236 -9.80 28.68 12.17
C ASP A 236 -9.96 27.78 13.39
N LEU A 237 -10.03 26.47 13.15
CA LEU A 237 -10.28 25.47 14.18
C LEU A 237 -9.03 24.65 14.48
N VAL A 238 -7.85 25.08 14.06
CA VAL A 238 -6.59 24.34 14.25
C VAL A 238 -5.60 25.21 15.00
N ALA A 239 -4.99 24.65 16.05
CA ALA A 239 -3.99 25.35 16.84
C ALA A 239 -2.74 25.64 15.99
N PRO A 240 -2.32 26.91 15.87
CA PRO A 240 -1.20 27.28 15.01
C PRO A 240 0.13 26.81 15.58
N VAL A 241 1.04 26.48 14.66
CA VAL A 241 2.42 26.15 14.98
C VAL A 241 3.23 27.43 15.05
N LYS A 242 3.82 27.71 16.22
CA LYS A 242 4.67 28.89 16.42
C LYS A 242 6.07 28.62 15.87
N THR A 243 6.71 27.55 16.33
CA THR A 243 8.10 27.22 15.95
C THR A 243 8.35 25.71 15.96
N ILE A 244 9.40 25.30 15.24
CA ILE A 244 10.00 23.96 15.32
C ILE A 244 11.41 24.16 15.85
N ASP A 245 11.75 23.47 16.93
CA ASP A 245 13.09 23.52 17.56
C ASP A 245 13.72 22.13 17.47
N CYS A 246 14.86 22.00 16.81
CA CYS A 246 15.58 20.74 16.63
C CYS A 246 17.02 20.83 17.16
N GLY A 247 17.20 21.32 18.39
CA GLY A 247 18.50 21.34 19.07
C GLY A 247 19.01 19.95 19.51
N HIS A 248 20.32 19.72 19.39
CA HIS A 248 21.03 18.54 19.94
C HIS A 248 20.44 17.15 19.54
N GLY A 249 19.85 17.05 18.35
CA GLY A 249 19.37 15.77 17.80
C GLY A 249 17.96 15.35 18.24
N ASN A 250 17.24 16.18 19.00
CA ASN A 250 15.83 15.98 19.34
C ASN A 250 14.99 17.14 18.83
N CYS A 251 13.88 16.84 18.17
CA CYS A 251 12.96 17.84 17.67
C CYS A 251 11.76 18.05 18.62
N ARG A 252 11.33 19.30 18.74
CA ARG A 252 10.19 19.76 19.53
C ARG A 252 9.27 20.58 18.64
N PHE A 253 7.97 20.42 18.86
CA PHE A 253 6.93 21.08 18.08
C PHE A 253 6.17 22.05 18.97
N VAL A 254 6.41 23.35 18.78
CA VAL A 254 5.86 24.42 19.64
C VAL A 254 4.62 25.00 18.98
N THR A 255 3.49 24.84 19.65
CA THR A 255 2.19 25.36 19.20
C THR A 255 1.70 26.45 20.15
N GLU A 256 0.65 27.14 19.76
CA GLU A 256 -0.08 27.99 20.69
C GLU A 256 -0.76 27.16 21.78
N PHE A 257 -0.79 27.70 23.01
CA PHE A 257 -1.58 27.16 24.10
C PHE A 257 -3.05 27.51 23.89
N ILE A 258 -3.91 26.50 23.80
CA ILE A 258 -5.36 26.69 23.69
C ILE A 258 -6.00 26.47 25.06
N PRO A 259 -6.64 27.48 25.66
CA PRO A 259 -7.33 27.33 26.93
C PRO A 259 -8.61 26.50 26.77
N GLY A 260 -8.83 25.57 27.70
CA GLY A 260 -10.03 24.74 27.73
C GLY A 260 -9.77 23.36 28.31
N GLU A 261 -10.71 22.46 28.08
CA GLU A 261 -10.64 21.07 28.55
C GLU A 261 -10.53 20.12 27.36
N VAL A 262 -9.89 18.96 27.57
CA VAL A 262 -9.85 17.91 26.55
C VAL A 262 -11.28 17.46 26.28
N ALA A 263 -11.70 17.45 25.01
CA ALA A 263 -13.06 17.07 24.65
C ALA A 263 -13.39 15.65 25.11
N GLU A 264 -14.62 15.41 25.57
CA GLU A 264 -15.10 14.07 25.85
C GLU A 264 -15.46 13.31 24.56
N ASN A 265 -15.48 11.98 24.60
CA ASN A 265 -15.94 11.17 23.48
C ASN A 265 -17.47 11.09 23.42
N ASP A 266 -18.13 12.24 23.28
CA ASP A 266 -19.58 12.40 23.30
C ASP A 266 -20.18 12.54 21.89
N GLY A 267 -21.49 12.82 21.81
CA GLY A 267 -22.18 13.03 20.53
C GLY A 267 -21.75 14.32 19.80
N PRO A 268 -21.68 15.48 20.48
CA PRO A 268 -21.15 16.72 19.92
C PRO A 268 -19.74 16.59 19.32
N ALA A 269 -18.76 16.06 20.05
CA ALA A 269 -17.39 15.91 19.55
C ALA A 269 -17.31 14.98 18.33
N GLN A 270 -18.11 13.91 18.31
CA GLN A 270 -18.18 13.01 17.15
C GLN A 270 -18.79 13.67 15.91
N ARG A 271 -19.78 14.54 16.07
CA ARG A 271 -20.34 15.32 14.94
C ARG A 271 -19.31 16.28 14.38
N PHE A 272 -18.65 17.04 15.25
CA PHE A 272 -17.58 17.96 14.87
C PHE A 272 -16.46 17.24 14.08
N MET A 273 -15.94 16.14 14.63
CA MET A 273 -14.94 15.29 13.98
C MET A 273 -15.41 14.76 12.61
N GLY A 274 -16.70 14.43 12.47
CA GLY A 274 -17.29 13.99 11.21
C GLY A 274 -17.27 15.08 10.14
N GLU A 275 -17.68 16.29 10.49
CA GLU A 275 -17.70 17.45 9.59
C GLU A 275 -16.29 17.86 9.15
N VAL A 276 -15.33 17.88 10.08
CA VAL A 276 -13.92 18.15 9.77
C VAL A 276 -13.33 17.04 8.88
N SER A 277 -13.60 15.78 9.22
CA SER A 277 -13.16 14.63 8.41
C SER A 277 -13.67 14.71 6.97
N GLU A 278 -14.88 15.23 6.76
CA GLU A 278 -15.46 15.38 5.43
C GLU A 278 -14.65 16.35 4.57
N ILE A 279 -14.41 17.58 5.06
CA ILE A 279 -13.64 18.57 4.29
C ILE A 279 -12.18 18.14 4.10
N PHE A 280 -11.57 17.49 5.10
CA PHE A 280 -10.21 16.96 4.97
C PHE A 280 -10.14 15.85 3.92
N ALA A 281 -11.10 14.91 3.92
CA ALA A 281 -11.15 13.83 2.93
C ALA A 281 -11.38 14.35 1.50
N GLN A 282 -12.22 15.38 1.34
CA GLN A 282 -12.46 16.05 0.05
C GLN A 282 -11.19 16.73 -0.47
N ALA A 283 -10.47 17.44 0.41
CA ALA A 283 -9.24 18.13 0.07
C ALA A 283 -7.99 17.21 0.03
N GLY A 284 -8.10 15.93 0.43
CA GLY A 284 -7.00 14.97 0.34
C GLY A 284 -6.09 14.87 1.57
N LEU A 285 -6.49 15.44 2.71
CA LEU A 285 -5.79 15.24 3.98
C LEU A 285 -6.14 13.88 4.59
N SER A 286 -5.19 13.30 5.34
CA SER A 286 -5.50 12.17 6.23
C SER A 286 -6.50 12.58 7.30
N ILE A 287 -7.51 11.74 7.50
CA ILE A 287 -8.56 12.00 8.50
C ILE A 287 -8.30 11.32 9.84
N TRP A 288 -7.25 10.50 9.96
CA TRP A 288 -7.07 9.59 11.11
C TRP A 288 -7.16 10.29 12.47
N GLN A 289 -6.62 11.51 12.59
CA GLN A 289 -6.61 12.28 13.84
C GLN A 289 -7.93 12.94 14.21
N VAL A 290 -8.85 13.04 13.27
CA VAL A 290 -10.17 13.66 13.45
C VAL A 290 -11.30 12.71 13.06
N ASN A 291 -11.02 11.42 12.89
CA ASN A 291 -12.01 10.44 12.44
C ASN A 291 -12.88 9.99 13.62
N PRO A 292 -14.21 10.10 13.57
CA PRO A 292 -15.10 9.62 14.65
C PRO A 292 -14.98 8.12 14.94
N ARG A 293 -14.46 7.33 13.99
CA ARG A 293 -14.19 5.89 14.17
C ARG A 293 -12.87 5.63 14.90
N ASN A 294 -11.99 6.62 15.00
CA ASN A 294 -10.80 6.52 15.83
C ASN A 294 -11.20 6.83 17.29
N PRO A 295 -11.11 5.85 18.22
CA PRO A 295 -11.52 6.05 19.61
C PRO A 295 -10.70 7.13 20.34
N HIS A 296 -9.55 7.54 19.81
CA HIS A 296 -8.68 8.57 20.39
C HIS A 296 -8.75 9.93 19.70
N ALA A 297 -9.43 10.08 18.57
CA ALA A 297 -9.45 11.36 17.86
C ALA A 297 -9.99 12.51 18.72
N HIS A 298 -10.92 12.25 19.65
CA HIS A 298 -11.43 13.24 20.60
C HIS A 298 -10.36 13.86 21.51
N THR A 299 -9.27 13.13 21.84
CA THR A 299 -8.21 13.67 22.70
C THR A 299 -7.33 14.69 22.01
N ASN A 300 -7.48 14.86 20.70
CA ASN A 300 -6.81 15.87 19.90
C ASN A 300 -7.61 17.18 19.83
N LEU A 301 -8.71 17.27 20.57
CA LEU A 301 -9.60 18.42 20.60
C LEU A 301 -9.59 19.04 21.99
N ILE A 302 -9.48 20.37 22.03
CA ILE A 302 -9.79 21.17 23.22
C ILE A 302 -11.18 21.79 23.01
N LYS A 303 -12.03 21.64 24.02
CA LYS A 303 -13.32 22.30 24.11
C LYS A 303 -13.16 23.58 24.93
N SER A 304 -13.50 24.72 24.34
CA SER A 304 -13.47 26.01 25.02
C SER A 304 -14.65 26.13 26.00
N ALA A 305 -14.61 27.15 26.87
CA ALA A 305 -15.71 27.47 27.77
C ALA A 305 -17.02 27.78 27.03
N ASP A 306 -16.92 28.34 25.82
CA ASP A 306 -18.07 28.65 24.95
C ASP A 306 -18.62 27.41 24.21
N GLY A 307 -17.97 26.25 24.37
CA GLY A 307 -18.36 25.00 23.75
C GLY A 307 -17.84 24.76 22.33
N ASP A 308 -17.00 25.67 21.81
CA ASP A 308 -16.30 25.52 20.54
C ASP A 308 -15.16 24.49 20.66
N TYR A 309 -14.80 23.84 19.55
CA TYR A 309 -13.72 22.84 19.49
C TYR A 309 -12.52 23.36 18.69
N THR A 310 -11.32 23.13 19.20
CA THR A 310 -10.06 23.41 18.52
C THR A 310 -9.21 22.15 18.41
N ILE A 311 -8.72 21.87 17.21
CA ILE A 311 -7.84 20.74 16.89
C ILE A 311 -6.41 21.12 17.29
N ILE A 312 -5.86 20.42 18.28
CA ILE A 312 -4.51 20.66 18.80
C ILE A 312 -3.46 19.67 18.28
N ASP A 313 -3.90 18.57 17.64
CA ASP A 313 -3.01 17.50 17.17
C ASP A 313 -3.44 16.91 15.81
N LEU A 314 -2.52 16.88 14.85
CA LEU A 314 -2.66 16.25 13.53
C LEU A 314 -1.48 15.31 13.19
N GLU A 315 -0.65 14.96 14.17
CA GLU A 315 0.49 14.06 14.00
C GLU A 315 0.20 12.68 14.59
N SER A 316 0.31 11.63 13.77
CA SER A 316 -0.09 10.29 14.17
C SER A 316 0.97 9.54 14.97
N ALA A 317 0.50 8.80 15.98
CA ALA A 317 1.31 7.80 16.67
C ALA A 317 1.38 6.48 15.89
N VAL A 318 0.34 6.16 15.10
CA VAL A 318 0.20 4.88 14.39
C VAL A 318 -0.28 5.11 12.97
N ILE A 319 -0.13 4.10 12.12
CA ILE A 319 -0.63 4.11 10.74
C ILE A 319 -2.14 4.36 10.69
N SER A 320 -2.61 4.97 9.60
CA SER A 320 -4.03 5.21 9.38
C SER A 320 -4.75 3.90 9.06
N LEU A 321 -5.52 3.37 10.03
CA LEU A 321 -6.27 2.13 9.84
C LEU A 321 -7.54 2.32 9.00
N PHE A 322 -8.14 3.51 9.08
CA PHE A 322 -9.34 3.88 8.33
C PHE A 322 -9.04 5.13 7.48
N PRO A 323 -8.35 4.96 6.33
CA PRO A 323 -8.01 6.08 5.46
C PRO A 323 -9.25 6.72 4.83
N ALA A 324 -9.10 7.96 4.35
CA ALA A 324 -10.17 8.68 3.67
C ALA A 324 -10.60 7.95 2.38
N PRO A 325 -11.86 8.12 1.92
CA PRO A 325 -12.32 7.56 0.66
C PRO A 325 -11.37 7.87 -0.51
N GLY A 326 -10.94 6.84 -1.23
CA GLY A 326 -10.01 6.96 -2.36
C GLY A 326 -8.53 7.16 -1.99
N GLN A 327 -8.20 7.53 -0.75
CA GLN A 327 -6.81 7.73 -0.29
C GLN A 327 -6.00 6.44 -0.39
N PHE A 328 -6.60 5.29 -0.07
CA PHE A 328 -5.95 3.99 -0.26
C PHE A 328 -5.48 3.78 -1.71
N ARG A 329 -6.29 4.18 -2.70
CA ARG A 329 -5.93 4.03 -4.13
C ARG A 329 -4.84 5.00 -4.55
N SER A 330 -4.83 6.24 -4.05
CA SER A 330 -3.77 7.21 -4.36
C SER A 330 -2.45 6.84 -3.67
N SER A 331 -2.48 6.41 -2.41
CA SER A 331 -1.31 5.89 -1.69
C SER A 331 -0.75 4.61 -2.34
N LEU A 332 -1.61 3.72 -2.84
CA LEU A 332 -1.18 2.53 -3.59
C LEU A 332 -0.43 2.91 -4.88
N LYS A 333 -0.92 3.92 -5.61
CA LYS A 333 -0.29 4.40 -6.85
C LYS A 333 1.03 5.13 -6.60
N SER A 334 1.13 5.87 -5.50
CA SER A 334 2.33 6.63 -5.12
C SER A 334 3.34 5.81 -4.31
N GLY A 335 3.03 4.56 -3.97
CA GLY A 335 3.89 3.70 -3.15
C GLY A 335 3.97 4.08 -1.68
N ASN A 336 3.10 4.96 -1.22
CA ASN A 336 3.02 5.46 0.16
C ASN A 336 2.17 4.56 1.07
N LEU A 337 2.33 3.24 0.96
CA LEU A 337 1.72 2.28 1.88
C LEU A 337 2.77 1.71 2.85
N PRO A 338 2.43 1.48 4.14
CA PRO A 338 1.20 1.86 4.82
C PRO A 338 0.98 3.37 4.94
N ILE A 339 -0.28 3.81 5.02
CA ILE A 339 -0.62 5.24 5.12
C ILE A 339 -0.24 5.76 6.51
N PHE A 340 0.57 6.81 6.54
CA PHE A 340 0.95 7.51 7.76
C PHE A 340 1.14 8.98 7.42
N ASP A 341 0.18 9.78 7.89
CA ASP A 341 0.30 11.24 7.84
C ASP A 341 0.49 11.81 6.41
N ASP A 342 -0.02 11.06 5.42
CA ASP A 342 -0.03 11.40 4.00
C ASP A 342 -1.03 12.52 3.65
N ILE A 343 -0.65 13.30 2.64
CA ILE A 343 -1.53 14.23 1.92
C ILE A 343 -1.61 13.78 0.45
N ASP A 344 -2.82 13.65 -0.08
CA ASP A 344 -3.07 13.38 -1.50
C ASP A 344 -2.97 14.71 -2.28
N PHE A 345 -1.74 15.14 -2.58
CA PHE A 345 -1.50 16.44 -3.22
C PHE A 345 -2.20 16.63 -4.57
N PRO A 346 -2.29 15.62 -5.46
CA PRO A 346 -3.10 15.75 -6.67
C PRO A 346 -4.55 16.12 -6.33
N ARG A 347 -5.15 15.45 -5.36
CA ARG A 347 -6.51 15.78 -4.91
C ARG A 347 -6.60 17.17 -4.27
N LEU A 348 -5.62 17.57 -3.48
CA LEU A 348 -5.60 18.89 -2.84
C LEU A 348 -5.52 20.02 -3.88
N ARG A 349 -4.72 19.83 -4.92
CA ARG A 349 -4.62 20.78 -6.05
C ARG A 349 -5.91 20.81 -6.86
N ASP A 350 -6.48 19.65 -7.18
CA ASP A 350 -7.77 19.56 -7.87
C ASP A 350 -8.89 20.22 -7.07
N PHE A 351 -8.93 20.00 -5.75
CA PHE A 351 -9.87 20.65 -4.83
C PHE A 351 -9.69 22.17 -4.86
N THR A 352 -8.45 22.66 -4.76
CA THR A 352 -8.13 24.10 -4.76
C THR A 352 -8.53 24.75 -6.09
N ALA A 353 -8.22 24.12 -7.22
CA ALA A 353 -8.57 24.63 -8.54
C ALA A 353 -10.09 24.64 -8.76
N THR A 354 -10.77 23.55 -8.40
CA THR A 354 -12.23 23.42 -8.58
C THR A 354 -13.00 24.41 -7.70
N ASN A 355 -12.49 24.68 -6.49
CA ASN A 355 -13.16 25.53 -5.51
C ASN A 355 -12.57 26.95 -5.43
N GLN A 356 -11.75 27.38 -6.40
CA GLN A 356 -10.99 28.63 -6.30
C GLN A 356 -11.85 29.86 -6.01
N ALA A 357 -13.02 29.98 -6.66
CA ALA A 357 -13.95 31.10 -6.42
C ALA A 357 -14.53 31.07 -4.99
N ALA A 358 -14.96 29.89 -4.52
CA ALA A 358 -15.50 29.72 -3.18
C ALA A 358 -14.45 29.95 -2.09
N LEU A 359 -13.24 29.44 -2.30
CA LEU A 359 -12.09 29.67 -1.43
C LEU A 359 -11.76 31.17 -1.37
N THR A 360 -11.62 31.84 -2.50
CA THR A 360 -11.35 33.29 -2.56
C THR A 360 -12.41 34.09 -1.80
N LYS A 361 -13.69 33.71 -1.89
CA LYS A 361 -14.77 34.36 -1.14
C LYS A 361 -14.63 34.16 0.38
N SER A 362 -14.23 32.97 0.82
CA SER A 362 -14.18 32.61 2.24
C SER A 362 -12.89 32.99 2.97
N ILE A 363 -11.73 32.86 2.31
CA ILE A 363 -10.40 33.05 2.92
C ILE A 363 -9.59 34.15 2.23
N GLY A 364 -10.16 34.84 1.24
CA GLY A 364 -9.49 35.90 0.49
C GLY A 364 -8.47 35.38 -0.53
N ALA A 365 -8.03 36.27 -1.42
CA ALA A 365 -7.02 35.95 -2.43
C ALA A 365 -5.66 35.57 -1.79
N ASP A 366 -5.29 36.24 -0.70
CA ASP A 366 -4.05 35.94 0.01
C ASP A 366 -4.14 34.64 0.81
N GLY A 367 -5.32 34.27 1.34
CA GLY A 367 -5.54 32.95 1.93
C GLY A 367 -5.44 31.82 0.90
N VAL A 368 -5.93 32.03 -0.33
CA VAL A 368 -5.74 31.06 -1.43
C VAL A 368 -4.26 30.92 -1.80
N LYS A 369 -3.51 32.04 -1.88
CA LYS A 369 -2.05 31.98 -2.09
C LYS A 369 -1.35 31.24 -0.96
N ALA A 370 -1.74 31.48 0.29
CA ALA A 370 -1.20 30.77 1.45
C ALA A 370 -1.50 29.27 1.41
N LEU A 371 -2.69 28.87 0.92
CA LEU A 371 -3.05 27.46 0.75
C LEU A 371 -2.17 26.77 -0.29
N ILE A 372 -1.96 27.41 -1.44
CA ILE A 372 -1.07 26.91 -2.49
C ILE A 372 0.37 26.81 -1.97
N HIS A 373 0.86 27.88 -1.35
CA HIS A 373 2.20 27.92 -0.75
C HIS A 373 2.41 26.80 0.28
N ALA A 374 1.45 26.61 1.20
CA ALA A 374 1.51 25.54 2.19
C ALA A 374 1.44 24.14 1.54
N THR A 375 0.68 23.99 0.46
CA THR A 375 0.59 22.74 -0.32
C THR A 375 1.94 22.36 -0.92
N ASP A 376 2.62 23.30 -1.57
CA ASP A 376 3.90 23.04 -2.24
C ASP A 376 5.00 22.71 -1.23
N HIS A 377 5.10 23.46 -0.14
CA HIS A 377 6.08 23.19 0.91
C HIS A 377 5.77 21.93 1.71
N ALA A 378 4.48 21.58 1.88
CA ALA A 378 4.10 20.30 2.48
C ALA A 378 4.56 19.12 1.61
N GLU A 379 4.48 19.24 0.28
CA GLU A 379 4.93 18.21 -0.66
C GLU A 379 6.44 18.04 -0.63
N GLU A 380 7.20 19.15 -0.65
CA GLU A 380 8.64 19.10 -0.52
C GLU A 380 9.09 18.45 0.80
N ALA A 381 8.50 18.90 1.93
CA ALA A 381 8.85 18.39 3.25
C ALA A 381 8.48 16.92 3.42
N ILE A 382 7.31 16.49 2.93
CA ILE A 382 6.88 15.09 3.05
C ILE A 382 7.69 14.17 2.14
N ASN A 383 8.06 14.60 0.93
CA ASN A 383 8.92 13.81 0.05
C ASN A 383 10.31 13.66 0.67
N THR A 384 10.89 14.76 1.17
CA THR A 384 12.18 14.73 1.88
C THR A 384 12.17 13.78 3.08
N TRP A 385 11.08 13.77 3.86
CA TRP A 385 10.93 12.84 4.97
C TRP A 385 10.79 11.39 4.47
N LYS A 386 9.88 11.12 3.53
CA LYS A 386 9.53 9.76 3.13
C LYS A 386 10.59 9.08 2.30
N ASP A 387 11.33 9.82 1.48
CA ASP A 387 12.45 9.31 0.69
C ASP A 387 13.66 8.93 1.57
N ALA A 388 13.76 9.50 2.78
CA ALA A 388 14.77 9.11 3.76
C ALA A 388 14.45 7.78 4.46
N GLU A 389 13.27 7.18 4.23
CA GLU A 389 12.84 5.93 4.86
C GLU A 389 12.92 4.73 3.89
N PRO A 390 13.35 3.54 4.32
CA PRO A 390 13.50 2.40 3.42
C PRO A 390 12.20 1.90 2.76
N ARG A 391 11.08 1.90 3.52
CA ARG A 391 9.71 1.61 3.03
C ARG A 391 9.59 0.36 2.15
N VAL A 392 10.29 -0.71 2.52
CA VAL A 392 10.44 -1.93 1.69
C VAL A 392 9.08 -2.53 1.34
N ILE A 393 8.18 -2.59 2.33
CA ILE A 393 6.81 -3.11 2.14
C ILE A 393 6.03 -2.26 1.14
N GLY A 394 6.10 -0.93 1.27
CA GLY A 394 5.42 0.01 0.36
C GLY A 394 5.89 -0.13 -1.08
N HIS A 395 7.21 -0.19 -1.28
CA HIS A 395 7.82 -0.38 -2.59
C HIS A 395 7.44 -1.74 -3.22
N LEU A 396 7.38 -2.81 -2.43
CA LEU A 396 6.92 -4.13 -2.92
C LEU A 396 5.45 -4.10 -3.35
N ILE A 397 4.57 -3.47 -2.55
CA ILE A 397 3.15 -3.33 -2.87
C ILE A 397 2.95 -2.46 -4.13
N ALA A 398 3.68 -1.36 -4.25
CA ALA A 398 3.64 -0.49 -5.43
C ALA A 398 4.13 -1.23 -6.68
N GLY A 399 5.24 -1.97 -6.55
CA GLY A 399 5.82 -2.77 -7.62
C GLY A 399 4.84 -3.84 -8.12
N THR A 400 4.23 -4.60 -7.21
CA THR A 400 3.22 -5.62 -7.56
C THR A 400 1.98 -4.99 -8.19
N TYR A 401 1.49 -3.85 -7.69
CA TYR A 401 0.39 -3.11 -8.30
C TYR A 401 0.73 -2.64 -9.72
N SER A 402 1.94 -2.14 -9.96
CA SER A 402 2.40 -1.71 -11.28
C SER A 402 2.47 -2.86 -12.30
N LEU A 403 2.75 -4.08 -11.83
CA LEU A 403 2.70 -5.30 -12.65
C LEU A 403 1.26 -5.67 -13.03
N LEU A 404 0.31 -5.48 -12.13
CA LEU A 404 -1.10 -5.82 -12.30
C LEU A 404 -1.95 -4.72 -12.95
N ASN A 405 -1.41 -3.52 -13.18
CA ASN A 405 -2.11 -2.42 -13.84
C ASN A 405 -2.24 -2.65 -15.37
N VAL A 406 -3.07 -3.63 -15.75
CA VAL A 406 -3.31 -4.05 -17.13
C VAL A 406 -3.83 -2.90 -17.99
N LYS A 407 -4.66 -2.00 -17.43
CA LYS A 407 -5.25 -0.87 -18.17
C LYS A 407 -4.18 0.11 -18.67
N ALA A 408 -3.28 0.55 -17.81
CA ALA A 408 -2.22 1.48 -18.20
C ALA A 408 -1.26 0.84 -19.23
N ARG A 409 -0.91 -0.44 -19.02
CA ARG A 409 -0.09 -1.20 -19.97
C ARG A 409 -0.79 -1.39 -21.32
N PHE A 410 -2.10 -1.63 -21.33
CA PHE A 410 -2.89 -1.73 -22.55
C PHE A 410 -2.95 -0.39 -23.29
N GLN A 411 -3.16 0.73 -22.59
CA GLN A 411 -3.14 2.06 -23.19
C GLN A 411 -1.76 2.38 -23.79
N HIS A 412 -0.67 2.10 -23.08
CA HIS A 412 0.69 2.25 -23.61
C HIS A 412 0.94 1.36 -24.83
N LEU A 413 0.47 0.11 -24.80
CA LEU A 413 0.56 -0.80 -25.94
C LEU A 413 -0.19 -0.24 -27.14
N MET A 414 -1.44 0.19 -26.97
CA MET A 414 -2.26 0.73 -28.07
C MET A 414 -1.69 2.03 -28.63
N ALA A 415 -1.14 2.91 -27.78
CA ALA A 415 -0.41 4.09 -28.23
C ALA A 415 0.84 3.72 -29.04
N SER A 416 1.58 2.68 -28.63
CA SER A 416 2.75 2.19 -29.36
C SER A 416 2.38 1.59 -30.73
N LEU A 417 1.14 1.09 -30.89
CA LEU A 417 0.64 0.55 -32.16
C LEU A 417 0.26 1.66 -33.17
N SER A 418 0.04 2.90 -32.74
CA SER A 418 -0.11 4.03 -33.65
C SER A 418 1.25 4.32 -34.32
N GLY A 419 1.34 4.13 -35.64
CA GLY A 419 2.61 4.23 -36.39
C GLY A 419 3.35 2.91 -36.60
N ALA A 420 2.74 1.76 -36.28
CA ALA A 420 3.35 0.44 -36.50
C ALA A 420 3.81 0.18 -37.96
N ASP A 421 3.11 0.77 -38.94
CA ASP A 421 3.44 0.67 -40.37
C ASP A 421 4.84 1.22 -40.66
N ALA A 422 5.19 2.36 -40.05
CA ALA A 422 6.52 2.97 -40.16
C ALA A 422 7.61 2.07 -39.55
N ALA A 423 7.30 1.32 -38.48
CA ALA A 423 8.26 0.39 -37.88
C ALA A 423 8.61 -0.78 -38.82
N ALA A 424 7.64 -1.31 -39.58
CA ALA A 424 7.89 -2.33 -40.58
C ALA A 424 8.69 -1.79 -41.78
N GLU A 425 8.30 -0.64 -42.30
CA GLU A 425 9.01 0.01 -43.42
C GLU A 425 10.46 0.32 -43.06
N LEU A 426 10.69 0.92 -41.88
CA LEU A 426 12.04 1.20 -41.38
C LEU A 426 12.83 -0.09 -41.15
N PHE A 427 12.20 -1.15 -40.64
CA PHE A 427 12.87 -2.45 -40.47
C PHE A 427 13.37 -3.01 -41.80
N LEU A 428 12.51 -3.00 -42.82
CA LEU A 428 12.79 -3.53 -44.15
C LEU A 428 13.83 -2.70 -44.90
N ASN A 429 13.64 -1.37 -44.96
CA ASN A 429 14.53 -0.46 -45.66
C ASN A 429 15.96 -0.52 -45.09
N ASN A 430 16.10 -0.56 -43.77
CA ASN A 430 17.42 -0.74 -43.13
C ASN A 430 18.12 -2.05 -43.55
N GLY A 431 17.36 -3.11 -43.82
CA GLY A 431 17.92 -4.36 -44.34
C GLY A 431 18.42 -4.20 -45.77
N ILE A 432 17.65 -3.50 -46.62
CA ILE A 432 18.00 -3.22 -48.02
C ILE A 432 19.24 -2.35 -48.08
N ASP A 433 19.25 -1.26 -47.31
CA ASP A 433 20.37 -0.33 -47.21
C ASP A 433 21.64 -1.04 -46.75
N ARG A 434 21.52 -2.00 -45.81
CA ARG A 434 22.66 -2.83 -45.40
C ARG A 434 23.15 -3.72 -46.54
N TRP A 435 22.25 -4.44 -47.21
CA TRP A 435 22.64 -5.31 -48.32
C TRP A 435 23.27 -4.53 -49.48
N GLU A 436 22.77 -3.34 -49.76
CA GLU A 436 23.32 -2.41 -50.74
C GLU A 436 24.72 -1.92 -50.31
N LYS A 437 24.88 -1.44 -49.07
CA LYS A 437 26.17 -1.00 -48.51
C LYS A 437 27.22 -2.11 -48.47
N GLU A 438 26.80 -3.35 -48.18
CA GLU A 438 27.68 -4.53 -48.14
C GLU A 438 27.94 -5.13 -49.55
N SER A 439 27.50 -4.47 -50.63
CA SER A 439 27.65 -4.94 -52.01
C SER A 439 27.10 -6.36 -52.23
N ARG A 440 26.02 -6.71 -51.52
CA ARG A 440 25.31 -8.00 -51.67
C ARG A 440 24.26 -7.96 -52.77
N ILE A 441 23.70 -6.78 -53.03
CA ILE A 441 22.74 -6.50 -54.10
C ILE A 441 23.19 -5.25 -54.88
N ALA A 442 22.82 -5.15 -56.15
CA ALA A 442 23.08 -3.94 -56.94
C ALA A 442 22.08 -2.82 -56.59
N PRO A 443 22.43 -1.53 -56.78
CA PRO A 443 21.51 -0.42 -56.54
C PRO A 443 20.17 -0.54 -57.29
N ALA A 444 20.19 -1.05 -58.53
CA ALA A 444 18.98 -1.30 -59.31
C ALA A 444 18.07 -2.38 -58.69
N GLU A 445 18.66 -3.45 -58.13
CA GLU A 445 17.92 -4.51 -57.42
C GLU A 445 17.35 -4.00 -56.10
N ALA A 446 18.07 -3.12 -55.40
CA ALA A 446 17.59 -2.46 -54.18
C ALA A 446 16.38 -1.56 -54.48
N ALA A 447 16.42 -0.79 -55.57
CA ALA A 447 15.29 0.04 -56.02
C ALA A 447 14.07 -0.82 -56.40
N GLU A 448 14.27 -1.91 -57.14
CA GLU A 448 13.19 -2.84 -57.50
C GLU A 448 12.52 -3.47 -56.25
N LEU A 449 13.34 -3.85 -55.26
CA LEU A 449 12.85 -4.44 -54.01
C LEU A 449 12.01 -3.45 -53.20
N ARG A 450 12.43 -2.18 -53.13
CA ARG A 450 11.66 -1.10 -52.50
C ARG A 450 10.32 -0.90 -53.19
N THR A 451 10.28 -0.87 -54.53
CA THR A 451 9.04 -0.75 -55.31
C THR A 451 8.08 -1.92 -55.06
N ARG A 452 8.60 -3.15 -54.97
CA ARG A 452 7.78 -4.34 -54.67
C ARG A 452 7.17 -4.30 -53.26
N LEU A 453 7.92 -3.81 -52.27
CA LEU A 453 7.43 -3.64 -50.89
C LEU A 453 6.41 -2.50 -50.76
N ALA A 454 6.49 -1.49 -51.62
CA ALA A 454 5.54 -0.37 -51.69
C ALA A 454 4.20 -0.72 -52.38
N SER A 455 4.08 -1.88 -53.01
CA SER A 455 2.83 -2.30 -53.67
C SER A 455 1.65 -2.42 -52.70
N GLU A 456 0.43 -2.17 -53.17
CA GLU A 456 -0.79 -2.19 -52.34
C GLU A 456 -0.99 -3.53 -51.61
N ALA A 457 -0.74 -4.65 -52.29
CA ALA A 457 -0.81 -5.99 -51.72
C ALA A 457 0.22 -6.20 -50.58
N SER A 458 1.43 -5.66 -50.74
CA SER A 458 2.47 -5.70 -49.71
C SER A 458 2.17 -4.80 -48.53
N ARG A 459 1.58 -3.61 -48.75
CA ARG A 459 1.22 -2.65 -47.69
C ARG A 459 0.25 -3.22 -46.66
N VAL A 460 -0.67 -4.08 -47.10
CA VAL A 460 -1.58 -4.79 -46.17
C VAL A 460 -0.77 -5.72 -45.24
N ALA A 461 0.22 -6.44 -45.76
CA ALA A 461 1.06 -7.31 -44.96
C ALA A 461 2.07 -6.53 -44.08
N THR A 462 2.66 -5.43 -44.56
CA THR A 462 3.61 -4.61 -43.78
C THR A 462 2.95 -3.97 -42.57
N LYS A 463 1.70 -3.53 -42.69
CA LYS A 463 0.92 -2.99 -41.57
C LYS A 463 0.84 -3.95 -40.39
N HIS A 464 0.43 -5.20 -40.65
CA HIS A 464 0.30 -6.19 -39.59
C HIS A 464 1.64 -6.78 -39.13
N LEU A 465 2.64 -6.80 -40.01
CA LEU A 465 4.03 -7.07 -39.63
C LEU A 465 4.54 -6.03 -38.63
N GLY A 466 4.29 -4.74 -38.87
CA GLY A 466 4.67 -3.64 -37.99
C GLY A 466 4.07 -3.80 -36.61
N VAL A 467 2.79 -4.18 -36.55
CA VAL A 467 2.11 -4.49 -35.27
C VAL A 467 2.79 -5.66 -34.55
N HIS A 468 3.15 -6.73 -35.25
CA HIS A 468 3.87 -7.86 -34.63
C HIS A 468 5.26 -7.45 -34.11
N LEU A 469 5.98 -6.57 -34.81
CA LEU A 469 7.26 -6.05 -34.38
C LEU A 469 7.12 -5.19 -33.11
N VAL A 470 6.17 -4.26 -33.09
CA VAL A 470 5.88 -3.42 -31.92
C VAL A 470 5.44 -4.27 -30.73
N MET A 471 4.51 -5.21 -30.91
CA MET A 471 4.07 -6.12 -29.83
C MET A 471 5.21 -6.97 -29.27
N SER A 472 6.17 -7.36 -30.13
CA SER A 472 7.33 -8.15 -29.70
C SER A 472 8.30 -7.37 -28.81
N VAL A 473 8.25 -6.03 -28.84
CA VAL A 473 9.07 -5.12 -28.02
C VAL A 473 8.27 -4.56 -26.84
N ALA A 474 7.07 -4.05 -27.09
CA ALA A 474 6.23 -3.36 -26.10
C ALA A 474 5.67 -4.31 -25.01
N ILE A 475 5.49 -5.60 -25.31
CA ILE A 475 5.10 -6.60 -24.32
C ILE A 475 6.36 -7.08 -23.59
N ALA A 476 6.95 -6.19 -22.77
CA ALA A 476 8.09 -6.45 -21.89
C ALA A 476 7.61 -7.05 -20.55
N LEU A 477 6.98 -8.23 -20.61
CA LEU A 477 6.60 -8.99 -19.42
C LEU A 477 7.53 -10.21 -19.26
N PRO A 478 7.96 -10.56 -18.03
CA PRO A 478 8.83 -11.70 -17.76
C PRO A 478 8.11 -13.06 -17.84
N ILE A 479 6.94 -13.12 -18.49
CA ILE A 479 6.15 -14.34 -18.65
C ILE A 479 6.46 -14.92 -20.04
N PRO A 480 7.12 -16.09 -20.14
CA PRO A 480 7.38 -16.76 -21.41
C PRO A 480 6.06 -17.01 -22.18
N GLY A 481 6.05 -16.75 -23.49
CA GLY A 481 4.91 -17.09 -24.37
C GLY A 481 3.84 -16.01 -24.54
N MET A 482 3.75 -15.00 -23.69
CA MET A 482 2.75 -13.92 -23.82
C MET A 482 2.87 -13.11 -25.12
N ARG A 483 4.10 -12.83 -25.57
CA ARG A 483 4.36 -12.15 -26.86
C ARG A 483 3.82 -12.96 -28.04
N SER A 484 4.03 -14.27 -27.99
CA SER A 484 3.55 -15.22 -28.99
C SER A 484 2.03 -15.31 -29.01
N LEU A 485 1.41 -15.42 -27.83
CA LEU A 485 -0.05 -15.47 -27.69
C LEU A 485 -0.71 -14.18 -28.20
N ALA A 486 -0.15 -13.02 -27.87
CA ALA A 486 -0.71 -11.74 -28.30
C ALA A 486 -0.71 -11.59 -29.84
N ARG A 487 0.40 -11.98 -30.50
CA ARG A 487 0.51 -11.98 -31.97
C ARG A 487 -0.46 -12.99 -32.60
N PHE A 488 -0.58 -14.19 -32.02
CA PHE A 488 -1.55 -15.19 -32.45
C PHE A 488 -2.98 -14.66 -32.38
N LEU A 489 -3.38 -14.07 -31.24
CA LEU A 489 -4.71 -13.50 -31.05
C LEU A 489 -4.97 -12.35 -32.02
N TRP A 490 -3.98 -11.52 -32.30
CA TRP A 490 -4.06 -10.49 -33.32
C TRP A 490 -4.36 -11.10 -34.71
N THR A 491 -3.55 -12.06 -35.16
CA THR A 491 -3.80 -12.74 -36.45
C THR A 491 -5.16 -13.44 -36.47
N LEU A 492 -5.55 -14.09 -35.38
CA LEU A 492 -6.83 -14.79 -35.24
C LEU A 492 -8.01 -13.84 -35.39
N VAL A 493 -8.00 -12.68 -34.71
CA VAL A 493 -9.08 -11.68 -34.81
C VAL A 493 -9.26 -11.20 -36.25
N PHE A 494 -8.18 -10.88 -36.95
CA PHE A 494 -8.28 -10.40 -38.33
C PHE A 494 -8.62 -11.51 -39.33
N TRP A 495 -8.13 -12.74 -39.11
CA TRP A 495 -8.58 -13.90 -39.87
C TRP A 495 -10.09 -14.15 -39.68
N SER A 496 -10.59 -14.13 -38.44
CA SER A 496 -12.01 -14.27 -38.14
C SER A 496 -12.84 -13.17 -38.80
N LYS A 497 -12.42 -11.90 -38.71
CA LYS A 497 -13.08 -10.78 -39.41
C LYS A 497 -13.16 -11.02 -40.92
N PHE A 498 -12.09 -11.52 -41.52
CA PHE A 498 -12.07 -11.85 -42.95
C PHE A 498 -13.04 -13.01 -43.29
N GLN A 499 -13.12 -14.05 -42.45
CA GLN A 499 -14.07 -15.16 -42.66
C GLN A 499 -15.53 -14.70 -42.51
N PHE A 500 -15.86 -13.94 -41.47
CA PHE A 500 -17.21 -13.41 -41.27
C PHE A 500 -17.62 -12.43 -42.38
N GLY A 501 -16.68 -11.63 -42.91
CA GLY A 501 -16.93 -10.74 -44.05
C GLY A 501 -17.27 -11.47 -45.35
N ARG A 502 -16.88 -12.75 -45.51
CA ARG A 502 -17.25 -13.57 -46.66
C ARG A 502 -18.70 -14.03 -46.62
N PHE A 503 -19.27 -14.24 -45.42
CA PHE A 503 -20.67 -14.63 -45.26
C PHE A 503 -21.66 -13.50 -45.65
N GLY A 504 -21.20 -12.25 -45.72
CA GLY A 504 -22.02 -11.08 -46.08
C GLY A 504 -21.86 -10.56 -47.52
N ARG A 505 -20.95 -11.11 -48.33
CA ARG A 505 -20.75 -10.66 -49.73
C ARG A 505 -21.69 -11.40 -50.68
N LYS A 506 -22.51 -10.66 -51.45
CA LYS A 506 -23.27 -11.20 -52.59
C LYS A 506 -22.32 -11.84 -53.61
N ARG A 507 -22.76 -12.92 -54.25
CA ARG A 507 -21.99 -13.78 -55.19
C ARG A 507 -21.39 -13.07 -56.41
N ASP A 508 -21.79 -11.83 -56.69
CA ASP A 508 -21.46 -11.13 -57.95
C ASP A 508 -20.33 -10.07 -57.80
N ALA A 509 -19.64 -10.01 -56.66
CA ALA A 509 -18.42 -9.21 -56.54
C ALA A 509 -17.23 -9.99 -57.13
N GLY A 510 -16.60 -9.45 -58.18
CA GLY A 510 -15.41 -10.01 -58.84
C GLY A 510 -14.22 -10.25 -57.90
N PRO A 511 -13.12 -10.86 -58.38
CA PRO A 511 -12.04 -11.39 -57.55
C PRO A 511 -11.16 -10.31 -56.84
N ASP A 512 -11.44 -9.03 -57.05
CA ASP A 512 -10.57 -7.91 -56.63
C ASP A 512 -10.83 -7.42 -55.20
N GLY A 513 -10.75 -8.34 -54.23
CA GLY A 513 -10.59 -8.00 -52.82
C GLY A 513 -9.10 -7.99 -52.42
N PRO A 514 -8.68 -7.16 -51.45
CA PRO A 514 -7.30 -7.20 -50.97
C PRO A 514 -6.94 -8.63 -50.50
N PRO A 515 -5.71 -9.10 -50.78
CA PRO A 515 -5.32 -10.48 -50.49
C PRO A 515 -5.41 -10.80 -49.01
N ASN A 516 -5.91 -11.99 -48.66
CA ASN A 516 -5.97 -12.42 -47.26
C ASN A 516 -4.56 -12.73 -46.76
N VAL A 517 -3.98 -11.79 -46.00
CA VAL A 517 -2.66 -11.94 -45.40
C VAL A 517 -2.68 -12.71 -44.06
N HIS A 518 -3.86 -12.92 -43.47
CA HIS A 518 -4.03 -13.55 -42.15
C HIS A 518 -4.26 -15.06 -42.30
N THR A 519 -3.27 -15.82 -42.76
CA THR A 519 -3.46 -17.26 -43.01
C THR A 519 -3.22 -18.11 -41.76
N PRO A 520 -3.72 -19.37 -41.70
CA PRO A 520 -3.38 -20.31 -40.62
C PRO A 520 -1.87 -20.48 -40.46
N LEU A 521 -1.11 -20.43 -41.56
CA LEU A 521 0.35 -20.47 -41.53
C LEU A 521 0.95 -19.25 -40.80
N VAL A 522 0.49 -18.04 -41.10
CA VAL A 522 0.91 -16.82 -40.38
C VAL A 522 0.55 -16.92 -38.90
N MET A 523 -0.63 -17.45 -38.58
CA MET A 523 -1.09 -17.64 -37.21
C MET A 523 -0.22 -18.64 -36.43
N MET A 524 0.14 -19.77 -37.03
CA MET A 524 1.06 -20.75 -36.43
C MET A 524 2.45 -20.17 -36.21
N LEU A 525 3.00 -19.45 -37.20
CA LEU A 525 4.30 -18.79 -37.07
C LEU A 525 4.28 -17.71 -35.98
N ALA A 526 3.16 -17.01 -35.78
CA ALA A 526 2.99 -15.99 -34.74
C ALA A 526 3.21 -16.55 -33.31
N LEU A 527 2.89 -17.82 -33.09
CA LEU A 527 3.10 -18.53 -31.82
C LEU A 527 4.56 -18.88 -31.54
N ILE A 528 5.40 -18.97 -32.57
CA ILE A 528 6.79 -19.42 -32.40
C ILE A 528 7.63 -18.26 -31.83
N PRO A 529 8.33 -18.47 -30.70
CA PRO A 529 9.29 -17.49 -30.18
C PRO A 529 10.33 -17.12 -31.24
N LEU A 530 10.79 -15.86 -31.25
CA LEU A 530 11.70 -15.28 -32.26
C LEU A 530 11.13 -15.15 -33.68
N ILE A 531 10.41 -16.16 -34.18
CA ILE A 531 9.86 -16.18 -35.55
C ILE A 531 8.57 -15.36 -35.65
N GLY A 532 7.71 -15.38 -34.64
CA GLY A 532 6.38 -14.79 -34.75
C GLY A 532 6.35 -13.27 -34.95
N GLY A 533 7.47 -12.57 -34.67
CA GLY A 533 7.61 -11.14 -34.90
C GLY A 533 7.64 -10.80 -36.39
N VAL A 534 7.98 -11.78 -37.23
CA VAL A 534 8.05 -11.67 -38.68
C VAL A 534 7.05 -12.63 -39.37
N ALA A 535 6.03 -13.12 -38.67
CA ALA A 535 5.10 -14.15 -39.15
C ALA A 535 4.44 -13.84 -40.51
N TYR A 536 4.16 -12.55 -40.79
CA TYR A 536 3.54 -12.12 -42.05
C TYR A 536 4.42 -12.33 -43.29
N LEU A 537 5.68 -12.76 -43.14
CA LEU A 537 6.52 -13.30 -44.22
C LEU A 537 5.88 -14.46 -44.97
N ALA A 538 5.07 -15.25 -44.27
CA ALA A 538 4.38 -16.37 -44.88
C ALA A 538 3.11 -15.97 -45.67
N SER A 539 2.74 -14.69 -45.65
CA SER A 539 1.62 -14.18 -46.45
C SER A 539 1.99 -14.15 -47.94
N ALA A 540 0.99 -14.39 -48.80
CA ALA A 540 1.19 -14.45 -50.25
C ALA A 540 1.98 -13.25 -50.85
N PRO A 541 1.70 -11.97 -50.52
CA PRO A 541 2.46 -10.84 -51.08
C PRO A 541 3.92 -10.76 -50.60
N MET A 542 4.23 -11.37 -49.45
CA MET A 542 5.57 -11.34 -48.84
C MET A 542 6.39 -12.61 -49.07
N ARG A 543 5.78 -13.70 -49.56
CA ARG A 543 6.39 -15.04 -49.71
C ARG A 543 7.33 -15.13 -50.94
N SER A 544 8.17 -14.13 -51.16
CA SER A 544 9.25 -14.19 -52.15
C SER A 544 10.56 -14.62 -51.50
N LYS A 545 11.37 -15.41 -52.21
CA LYS A 545 12.66 -15.91 -51.66
C LYS A 545 13.58 -14.78 -51.19
N ILE A 546 13.60 -13.65 -51.90
CA ILE A 546 14.47 -12.52 -51.59
C ILE A 546 13.95 -11.69 -50.40
N ILE A 547 12.64 -11.44 -50.30
CA ILE A 547 12.03 -10.70 -49.18
C ILE A 547 12.12 -11.51 -47.88
N VAL A 548 11.84 -12.82 -47.95
CA VAL A 548 11.97 -13.72 -46.79
C VAL A 548 13.41 -13.73 -46.28
N ARG A 549 14.40 -13.83 -47.18
CA ARG A 549 15.82 -13.75 -46.82
C ARG A 549 16.19 -12.41 -46.20
N LEU A 550 15.75 -11.30 -46.79
CA LEU A 550 16.00 -9.94 -46.30
C LEU A 550 15.54 -9.79 -44.85
N MET A 551 14.32 -10.24 -44.58
CA MET A 551 13.73 -10.09 -43.26
C MET A 551 14.32 -11.05 -42.22
N LEU A 552 14.58 -12.30 -42.58
CA LEU A 552 15.25 -13.25 -41.69
C LEU A 552 16.67 -12.78 -41.35
N ASP A 553 17.40 -12.28 -42.34
CA ASP A 553 18.74 -11.73 -42.14
C ASP A 553 18.72 -10.47 -41.27
N GLN A 554 17.74 -9.59 -41.48
CA GLN A 554 17.56 -8.38 -40.67
C GLN A 554 17.11 -8.68 -39.23
N ALA A 555 16.26 -9.70 -39.04
CA ALA A 555 15.87 -10.16 -37.71
C ALA A 555 17.05 -10.79 -36.97
N ALA A 556 17.81 -11.65 -37.67
CA ALA A 556 19.00 -12.30 -37.12
C ALA A 556 20.08 -11.28 -36.74
N TRP A 557 20.26 -10.19 -37.50
CA TRP A 557 21.21 -9.13 -37.19
C TRP A 557 20.96 -8.46 -35.84
N LYS A 558 19.69 -8.39 -35.41
CA LYS A 558 19.30 -7.80 -34.13
C LYS A 558 19.41 -8.77 -32.93
N LEU A 559 19.94 -9.98 -33.14
CA LEU A 559 20.17 -10.93 -32.03
C LEU A 559 21.20 -10.37 -31.03
N PRO A 560 20.98 -10.54 -29.71
CA PRO A 560 21.87 -10.04 -28.67
C PRO A 560 23.22 -10.78 -28.66
N PHE A 561 24.18 -10.29 -27.86
CA PHE A 561 25.50 -10.92 -27.64
C PHE A 561 26.35 -11.12 -28.89
N HIS A 562 26.13 -10.32 -29.93
CA HIS A 562 26.77 -10.46 -31.23
C HIS A 562 26.59 -11.85 -31.87
N LEU A 563 25.50 -12.56 -31.52
CA LEU A 563 25.25 -13.93 -31.98
C LEU A 563 25.30 -14.03 -33.50
N TYR A 564 24.71 -13.07 -34.23
CA TYR A 564 24.76 -13.03 -35.69
C TYR A 564 26.17 -13.15 -36.27
N ARG A 565 27.14 -12.42 -35.68
CA ARG A 565 28.53 -12.42 -36.12
C ARG A 565 29.28 -13.67 -35.65
N ARG A 566 29.02 -14.12 -34.41
CA ARG A 566 29.66 -15.31 -33.82
C ARG A 566 29.27 -16.62 -34.52
N THR A 567 28.02 -16.75 -34.93
CA THR A 567 27.50 -17.98 -35.55
C THR A 567 27.58 -17.97 -37.08
N HIS A 568 28.05 -16.86 -37.68
CA HIS A 568 28.12 -16.66 -39.13
C HIS A 568 26.80 -16.96 -39.89
N ILE A 569 25.64 -16.80 -39.23
CA ILE A 569 24.31 -17.07 -39.79
C ILE A 569 24.06 -16.25 -41.08
N GLY A 570 24.66 -15.05 -41.17
CA GLY A 570 24.59 -14.21 -42.37
C GLY A 570 25.06 -14.87 -43.66
N ARG A 571 25.90 -15.92 -43.61
CA ARG A 571 26.30 -16.71 -44.79
C ARG A 571 25.13 -17.47 -45.43
N TRP A 572 24.11 -17.80 -44.63
CA TRP A 572 22.95 -18.60 -45.06
C TRP A 572 21.74 -17.74 -45.43
N LEU A 573 21.61 -16.57 -44.80
CA LEU A 573 20.44 -15.71 -44.94
C LEU A 573 20.65 -14.57 -45.96
N ALA A 574 21.84 -13.98 -46.01
CA ALA A 574 22.14 -12.86 -46.91
C ALA A 574 22.71 -13.35 -48.26
N PRO A 575 22.50 -12.62 -49.37
CA PRO A 575 23.19 -12.88 -50.62
C PRO A 575 24.72 -12.79 -50.45
N PRO A 576 25.52 -13.55 -51.23
CA PRO A 576 26.97 -13.46 -51.16
C PRO A 576 27.44 -12.05 -51.59
N VAL A 577 28.52 -11.58 -50.97
CA VAL A 577 29.15 -10.30 -51.35
C VAL A 577 29.68 -10.42 -52.77
N ARG A 578 29.28 -9.50 -53.67
CA ARG A 578 29.78 -9.49 -55.04
C ARG A 578 31.23 -9.03 -55.03
N LYS A 579 32.13 -9.81 -55.65
CA LYS A 579 33.48 -9.34 -55.95
C LYS A 579 33.36 -8.28 -57.05
N SER A 580 33.81 -7.06 -56.80
CA SER A 580 33.93 -6.03 -57.82
C SER A 580 34.80 -6.55 -58.99
N PRO A 581 34.44 -6.31 -60.26
CA PRO A 581 35.31 -6.64 -61.38
C PRO A 581 36.46 -5.63 -61.37
N VAL A 582 37.56 -5.96 -60.68
CA VAL A 582 38.81 -5.21 -60.79
C VAL A 582 39.62 -5.80 -61.94
N LEU A 583 39.77 -4.98 -62.97
CA LEU A 583 40.71 -5.02 -64.09
C LEU A 583 42.00 -5.82 -63.79
N ASN A 584 42.20 -6.94 -64.49
CA ASN A 584 43.52 -7.58 -64.57
C ASN A 584 44.21 -7.06 -65.85
N ARG A 585 45.00 -6.00 -65.73
CA ARG A 585 45.88 -5.50 -66.80
C ARG A 585 47.29 -6.09 -66.60
N SER A 586 47.75 -6.72 -67.68
CA SER A 586 49.14 -6.91 -68.13
C SER A 586 50.15 -7.65 -67.23
N GLN A 587 50.43 -8.88 -67.67
CA GLN A 587 51.75 -9.35 -68.12
C GLN A 587 52.99 -8.94 -67.30
N SER A 588 53.57 -9.94 -66.65
CA SER A 588 54.99 -10.02 -66.34
C SER A 588 55.82 -10.27 -67.61
N VAL A 589 56.84 -9.43 -67.85
CA VAL A 589 58.13 -9.83 -68.44
C VAL A 589 59.17 -9.68 -67.32
N PRO A 590 60.14 -10.59 -67.17
CA PRO A 590 60.73 -10.93 -65.88
C PRO A 590 61.99 -10.12 -65.54
N LEU A 591 62.39 -10.26 -64.27
CA LEU A 591 63.51 -9.62 -63.59
C LEU A 591 64.88 -9.86 -64.26
N SER A 592 65.63 -8.76 -64.39
CA SER A 592 67.09 -8.69 -64.20
C SER A 592 67.47 -7.29 -63.73
#